data_AF-A0A2W6BP98-F1
#
_entry.id   AF-A0A2W6BP98-F1
#
_cell.length_a   1.000
_cell.length_b   1.000
_cell.length_c   1.000
_cell.angle_alpha   90.00
_cell.angle_beta   90.00
_cell.angle_gamma   90.00
#
_symmetry.space_group_name_H-M   'P 1'
#
loop_
_entity.id
_entity.type
_entity.pdbx_description
1 polymer ?
#
loop_
_entity_poly.entity_id
_entity_poly.type
_entity_poly.pdbx_seq_one_letter_code
_entity_poly.pdbx_strand_id
1 'polypeptide(L)'
;MTVRIRLLGRPRIEVEGEAPPLQPRGRKSWAVLARVMLADRPLTRAELADELFELADDPLAALRWSLADLRRAMRRPDVLRGDPLRLGTADLWLDVRALEDGSLANAGVGGALLDGIEVRDCPGFDAWLLVARSHWAARSREELRIRVLRALATGDTPTALRAAERAARLDQLDEEAQELFMRALVADGRAGLAAQHLALCERTLVREGIPVSPALRAAAQERASAPPAGVRAGVAAASLLRAGTAALDAGAADGGIETLRRAAQDAARADEPGLHSEVLRALGSALVHAVRGFDGEGAVVLHRALVLARTARRPDLAADILREIAFTDVQAGRHLSASHALVEAADEGAVLDDPTLTASLLATEGMNEADLGRHEAAALLLSRSARIAASVDRPRQQLWSLGLLARSLLLAGRVGPAGEAAQASLSGARAARWNAFLPWPQAIHAECLAVVGRWNEARAEAEEAFALATELGDPCWEGMAGRVMSRLIQHDGDSDTAWSWIVDARRRCDRVPDRYVWVSSYIGLAQLELAASVDHALARTLATRLREDATRADLPEFQAWALTYQAASGDQDALGLARAVGGTVDNPLLHARIAALSAGAGAGTR
;
A
#
# COMPACT_ATOMS: atom_id res chain seq x y z
N MET A 1 -37.44 -5.31 -3.68
CA MET A 1 -37.08 -4.36 -4.76
C MET A 1 -35.70 -3.82 -4.42
N THR A 2 -34.72 -4.05 -5.28
CA THR A 2 -33.34 -3.64 -5.03
C THR A 2 -33.15 -2.18 -5.45
N VAL A 3 -32.63 -1.35 -4.54
CA VAL A 3 -32.21 0.02 -4.85
C VAL A 3 -30.70 0.01 -5.05
N ARG A 4 -30.25 0.45 -6.22
CA ARG A 4 -28.82 0.58 -6.54
C ARG A 4 -28.41 2.03 -6.37
N ILE A 5 -27.40 2.26 -5.56
CA ILE A 5 -26.85 3.59 -5.30
C ILE A 5 -25.45 3.63 -5.89
N ARG A 6 -25.25 4.59 -6.80
CA ARG A 6 -23.97 4.92 -7.37
C ARG A 6 -23.41 6.18 -6.74
N LEU A 7 -22.29 6.06 -6.07
CA LEU A 7 -21.52 7.16 -5.51
C LEU A 7 -20.21 7.38 -6.27
N LEU A 8 -19.73 6.43 -7.08
CA LEU A 8 -18.56 6.56 -7.92
C LEU A 8 -18.93 7.21 -9.26
N GLY A 9 -18.26 8.31 -9.58
CA GLY A 9 -18.66 9.20 -10.66
C GLY A 9 -19.86 10.05 -10.27
N ARG A 10 -20.63 10.50 -11.27
CA ARG A 10 -21.79 11.37 -11.02
C ARG A 10 -22.87 10.57 -10.26
N PRO A 11 -23.27 10.98 -9.05
CA PRO A 11 -24.06 10.13 -8.17
C PRO A 11 -25.48 9.92 -8.68
N ARG A 12 -25.99 8.69 -8.55
CA ARG A 12 -27.31 8.27 -9.06
C ARG A 12 -27.95 7.20 -8.18
N ILE A 13 -29.27 7.26 -8.04
CA ILE A 13 -30.10 6.20 -7.47
C ILE A 13 -30.84 5.54 -8.63
N GLU A 14 -30.81 4.20 -8.69
CA GLU A 14 -31.52 3.38 -9.66
C GLU A 14 -32.44 2.41 -8.88
N VAL A 15 -33.67 2.22 -9.32
CA VAL A 15 -34.63 1.27 -8.72
C VAL A 15 -35.02 0.27 -9.80
N GLU A 16 -34.79 -1.02 -9.55
CA GLU A 16 -35.08 -2.07 -10.55
C GLU A 16 -36.55 -2.11 -10.96
N GLY A 17 -36.79 -2.23 -12.27
CA GLY A 17 -38.11 -2.52 -12.84
C GLY A 17 -38.99 -1.30 -13.16
N GLU A 18 -38.53 -0.06 -12.96
CA GLU A 18 -39.33 1.14 -13.21
C GLU A 18 -38.56 2.30 -13.87
N ALA A 19 -39.30 3.31 -14.33
CA ALA A 19 -38.75 4.59 -14.82
C ALA A 19 -37.75 5.19 -13.81
N PRO A 20 -36.73 5.95 -14.27
CA PRO A 20 -35.64 6.40 -13.41
C PRO A 20 -36.20 7.13 -12.18
N PRO A 21 -35.81 6.70 -10.96
CA PRO A 21 -36.34 7.30 -9.75
C PRO A 21 -35.94 8.78 -9.69
N LEU A 22 -36.77 9.56 -9.00
CA LEU A 22 -36.45 10.97 -8.76
C LEU A 22 -35.13 11.06 -8.01
N GLN A 23 -34.17 11.79 -8.54
CA GLN A 23 -32.89 11.98 -7.85
C GLN A 23 -33.08 12.94 -6.67
N PRO A 24 -32.24 12.84 -5.62
CA PRO A 24 -32.15 13.85 -4.57
C PRO A 24 -31.95 15.24 -5.19
N ARG A 25 -32.73 16.22 -4.74
CA ARG A 25 -32.78 17.57 -5.30
C ARG A 25 -31.58 18.42 -4.88
N GLY A 26 -31.06 18.19 -3.67
CA GLY A 26 -29.99 18.98 -3.06
C GLY A 26 -28.65 18.27 -3.02
N ARG A 27 -27.56 19.03 -3.21
CA ARG A 27 -26.18 18.54 -2.97
C ARG A 27 -25.98 18.06 -1.53
N LYS A 28 -26.57 18.78 -0.55
CA LYS A 28 -26.55 18.37 0.86
C LYS A 28 -27.26 17.04 1.12
N SER A 29 -28.27 16.67 0.32
CA SER A 29 -28.90 15.34 0.45
C SER A 29 -27.97 14.23 -0.02
N TRP A 30 -27.20 14.45 -1.10
CA TRP A 30 -26.13 13.53 -1.52
C TRP A 30 -25.02 13.42 -0.49
N ALA A 31 -24.62 14.55 0.12
CA ALA A 31 -23.64 14.58 1.21
C ALA A 31 -24.12 13.74 2.41
N VAL A 32 -25.35 13.95 2.88
CA VAL A 32 -25.96 13.14 3.95
C VAL A 32 -25.95 11.65 3.58
N LEU A 33 -26.36 11.30 2.36
CA LEU A 33 -26.40 9.90 1.93
C LEU A 33 -25.01 9.26 1.99
N ALA A 34 -24.00 9.90 1.39
CA ALA A 34 -22.65 9.37 1.38
C ALA A 34 -22.04 9.31 2.80
N ARG A 35 -22.23 10.34 3.63
CA ARG A 35 -21.74 10.35 5.02
C ARG A 35 -22.31 9.20 5.83
N VAL A 36 -23.62 8.96 5.75
CA VAL A 36 -24.23 7.85 6.48
C VAL A 36 -23.79 6.50 5.93
N MET A 37 -23.64 6.36 4.61
CA MET A 37 -23.33 5.08 3.97
C MET A 37 -21.87 4.64 4.11
N LEU A 38 -20.97 5.60 4.26
CA LEU A 38 -19.52 5.40 4.33
C LEU A 38 -18.95 5.65 5.73
N ALA A 39 -19.78 5.84 6.74
CA ALA A 39 -19.30 6.01 8.11
C ALA A 39 -18.94 4.66 8.74
N ASP A 40 -17.77 4.60 9.37
CA ASP A 40 -17.30 3.42 10.11
C ASP A 40 -18.15 3.12 11.36
N ARG A 41 -18.90 4.12 11.83
CA ARG A 41 -19.88 4.00 12.91
C ARG A 41 -21.21 4.65 12.54
N PRO A 42 -22.33 4.23 13.15
CA PRO A 42 -23.59 4.95 13.02
C PRO A 42 -23.46 6.42 13.43
N LEU A 43 -23.93 7.33 12.57
CA LEU A 43 -23.95 8.77 12.83
C LEU A 43 -25.30 9.21 13.42
N THR A 44 -25.24 10.07 14.42
CA THR A 44 -26.42 10.72 15.01
C THR A 44 -26.95 11.82 14.12
N ARG A 45 -28.21 12.21 14.36
CA ARG A 45 -28.84 13.32 13.66
C ARG A 45 -28.21 14.65 14.04
N ALA A 46 -27.79 14.79 15.30
CA ALA A 46 -27.09 15.98 15.77
C ALA A 46 -25.76 16.16 15.04
N GLU A 47 -24.93 15.12 15.00
CA GLU A 47 -23.62 15.16 14.30
C GLU A 47 -23.74 15.57 12.83
N LEU A 48 -24.72 15.02 12.11
CA LEU A 48 -24.94 15.36 10.69
C LEU A 48 -25.54 16.75 10.50
N ALA A 49 -26.38 17.20 11.44
CA ALA A 49 -26.94 18.55 11.40
C ALA A 49 -25.85 19.59 11.63
N ASP A 50 -24.98 19.35 12.60
CA ASP A 50 -23.83 20.21 12.91
C ASP A 50 -22.84 20.22 11.75
N GLU A 51 -22.47 19.06 11.17
CA GLU A 51 -21.49 18.98 10.08
C GLU A 51 -21.97 19.63 8.76
N LEU A 52 -23.25 19.44 8.41
CA LEU A 52 -23.75 19.79 7.07
C LEU A 52 -24.74 20.96 7.05
N PHE A 53 -25.29 21.36 8.19
CA PHE A 53 -26.37 22.35 8.28
C PHE A 53 -26.17 23.39 9.38
N GLU A 54 -24.94 23.57 9.90
CA GLU A 54 -24.61 24.55 10.95
C GLU A 54 -25.20 25.95 10.71
N LEU A 55 -25.14 26.42 9.46
CA LEU A 55 -25.60 27.77 9.07
C LEU A 55 -27.11 27.87 8.81
N ALA A 56 -27.89 26.82 9.00
CA ALA A 56 -29.34 26.87 8.83
C ALA A 56 -30.03 27.39 10.10
N ASP A 57 -31.15 28.11 9.95
CA ASP A 57 -31.94 28.59 11.10
C ASP A 57 -32.41 27.45 12.02
N ASP A 58 -32.73 26.29 11.43
CA ASP A 58 -33.01 25.03 12.14
C ASP A 58 -32.25 23.87 11.45
N PRO A 59 -31.02 23.56 11.91
CA PRO A 59 -30.19 22.52 11.32
C PRO A 59 -30.86 21.13 11.30
N LEU A 60 -31.60 20.79 12.37
CA LEU A 60 -32.30 19.51 12.49
C LEU A 60 -33.51 19.43 11.55
N ALA A 61 -34.24 20.53 11.35
CA ALA A 61 -35.29 20.59 10.33
C ALA A 61 -34.71 20.46 8.91
N ALA A 62 -33.61 21.14 8.60
CA ALA A 62 -32.94 21.03 7.31
C ALA A 62 -32.46 19.59 7.01
N LEU A 63 -31.88 18.92 8.01
CA LEU A 63 -31.54 17.50 7.93
C LEU A 63 -32.79 16.63 7.69
N ARG A 64 -33.89 16.90 8.40
CA ARG A 64 -35.16 16.16 8.26
C ARG A 64 -35.70 16.21 6.83
N TRP A 65 -35.59 17.38 6.17
CA TRP A 65 -35.94 17.53 4.76
C TRP A 65 -35.04 16.72 3.84
N SER A 66 -33.72 16.75 4.05
CA SER A 66 -32.78 15.92 3.27
C SER A 66 -33.07 14.43 3.42
N LEU A 67 -33.35 13.96 4.63
CA LEU A 67 -33.72 12.55 4.87
C LEU A 67 -35.06 12.18 4.21
N ALA A 68 -36.04 13.10 4.18
CA ALA A 68 -37.30 12.88 3.48
C ALA A 68 -37.10 12.82 1.95
N ASP A 69 -36.23 13.67 1.41
CA ASP A 69 -35.88 13.68 -0.01
C ASP A 69 -35.20 12.37 -0.44
N LEU A 70 -34.27 11.87 0.39
CA LEU A 70 -33.60 10.58 0.16
C LEU A 70 -34.58 9.41 0.18
N ARG A 71 -35.48 9.34 1.17
CA ARG A 71 -36.52 8.28 1.23
C ARG A 71 -37.44 8.30 0.01
N ARG A 72 -37.79 9.49 -0.47
CA ARG A 72 -38.58 9.68 -1.70
C ARG A 72 -37.81 9.22 -2.93
N ALA A 73 -36.53 9.58 -3.03
CA ALA A 73 -35.66 9.20 -4.14
C ALA A 73 -35.43 7.67 -4.21
N MET A 74 -35.25 7.03 -3.06
CA MET A 74 -35.07 5.58 -2.95
C MET A 74 -36.40 4.81 -3.01
N ARG A 75 -37.55 5.51 -2.94
CA ARG A 75 -38.89 4.92 -2.78
C ARG A 75 -38.98 3.96 -1.59
N ARG A 76 -38.27 4.28 -0.52
CA ARG A 76 -38.17 3.48 0.70
C ARG A 76 -38.45 4.36 1.91
N PRO A 77 -39.67 4.31 2.48
CA PRO A 77 -39.99 5.14 3.63
C PRO A 77 -39.32 4.66 4.93
N ASP A 78 -38.82 3.42 4.96
CA ASP A 78 -38.26 2.73 6.11
C ASP A 78 -36.75 2.95 6.31
N VAL A 79 -36.02 3.42 5.29
CA VAL A 79 -34.57 3.68 5.39
C VAL A 79 -34.25 5.03 6.06
N LEU A 80 -33.02 5.17 6.55
CA LEU A 80 -32.49 6.42 7.14
C LEU A 80 -33.40 6.93 8.27
N ARG A 81 -33.71 6.03 9.21
CA ARG A 81 -34.51 6.28 10.43
C ARG A 81 -33.69 6.04 11.69
N GLY A 82 -34.21 6.52 12.82
CA GLY A 82 -33.55 6.42 14.12
C GLY A 82 -32.63 7.59 14.44
N ASP A 83 -31.99 7.47 15.60
CA ASP A 83 -30.88 8.30 16.07
C ASP A 83 -30.04 7.45 17.04
N PRO A 84 -28.86 6.92 16.65
CA PRO A 84 -28.18 7.09 15.37
C PRO A 84 -28.98 6.60 14.15
N LEU A 85 -28.71 7.18 12.98
CA LEU A 85 -29.36 6.79 11.72
C LEU A 85 -28.96 5.37 11.34
N ARG A 86 -29.97 4.54 11.05
CA ARG A 86 -29.79 3.16 10.58
C ARG A 86 -30.03 3.07 9.07
N LEU A 87 -29.10 2.42 8.39
CA LEU A 87 -29.25 1.97 7.01
C LEU A 87 -30.03 0.66 7.01
N GLY A 88 -31.22 0.64 6.39
CA GLY A 88 -31.89 -0.63 6.10
C GLY A 88 -31.21 -1.28 4.90
N THR A 89 -30.18 -2.10 5.14
CA THR A 89 -29.23 -2.53 4.09
C THR A 89 -29.65 -3.75 3.28
N ALA A 90 -30.66 -4.52 3.71
CA ALA A 90 -30.98 -5.82 3.10
C ALA A 90 -31.35 -5.75 1.61
N ASP A 91 -31.78 -4.60 1.09
CA ASP A 91 -32.13 -4.39 -0.32
C ASP A 91 -31.38 -3.23 -1.00
N LEU A 92 -30.24 -2.80 -0.43
CA LEU A 92 -29.44 -1.69 -0.96
C LEU A 92 -28.14 -2.22 -1.57
N TRP A 93 -27.98 -2.03 -2.87
CA TRP A 93 -26.71 -2.24 -3.56
C TRP A 93 -25.95 -0.92 -3.65
N LEU A 94 -24.65 -0.95 -3.40
CA LEU A 94 -23.75 0.21 -3.37
C LEU A 94 -22.56 -0.07 -4.28
N ASP A 95 -22.27 0.82 -5.22
CA ASP A 95 -21.13 0.65 -6.13
C ASP A 95 -19.77 0.66 -5.42
N VAL A 96 -19.62 1.47 -4.38
CA VAL A 96 -18.45 1.48 -3.48
C VAL A 96 -18.22 0.12 -2.79
N ARG A 97 -19.28 -0.52 -2.29
CA ARG A 97 -19.19 -1.87 -1.71
C ARG A 97 -18.91 -2.93 -2.77
N ALA A 98 -19.52 -2.78 -3.94
CA ALA A 98 -19.26 -3.64 -5.08
C ALA A 98 -17.82 -3.47 -5.63
N LEU A 99 -17.17 -2.34 -5.37
CA LEU A 99 -15.77 -2.12 -5.70
C LEU A 99 -14.85 -2.80 -4.66
N GLU A 100 -15.22 -2.76 -3.38
CA GLU A 100 -14.50 -3.46 -2.30
C GLU A 100 -14.53 -4.98 -2.51
N ASP A 101 -15.70 -5.54 -2.81
CA ASP A 101 -15.89 -6.98 -3.03
C ASP A 101 -15.43 -7.47 -4.43
N GLY A 102 -15.03 -6.55 -5.31
CA GLY A 102 -14.56 -6.85 -6.67
C GLY A 102 -15.67 -7.23 -7.68
N SER A 103 -16.96 -7.08 -7.33
CA SER A 103 -18.10 -7.41 -8.19
C SER A 103 -18.53 -6.30 -9.16
N LEU A 104 -18.03 -5.07 -8.99
CA LEU A 104 -18.39 -3.91 -9.82
C LEU A 104 -17.88 -4.07 -11.26
N ALA A 105 -18.73 -4.00 -12.30
CA ALA A 105 -18.27 -4.11 -13.69
C ALA A 105 -17.20 -3.06 -14.08
N ASN A 106 -16.28 -3.39 -15.00
CA ASN A 106 -15.15 -2.53 -15.42
C ASN A 106 -15.58 -1.09 -15.77
N ALA A 107 -16.72 -0.92 -16.44
CA ALA A 107 -17.24 0.39 -16.84
C ALA A 107 -17.60 1.29 -15.65
N GLY A 108 -17.87 0.72 -14.47
CA GLY A 108 -18.16 1.45 -13.24
C GLY A 108 -16.92 1.83 -12.42
N VAL A 109 -15.75 1.27 -12.73
CA VAL A 109 -14.53 1.48 -11.94
C VAL A 109 -13.81 2.77 -12.39
N GLY A 110 -13.30 3.54 -11.42
CA GLY A 110 -12.49 4.74 -11.67
C GLY A 110 -13.26 6.07 -11.77
N GLY A 111 -14.52 6.11 -11.33
CA GLY A 111 -15.24 7.37 -11.13
C GLY A 111 -14.90 8.00 -9.77
N ALA A 112 -14.66 9.31 -9.73
CA ALA A 112 -14.42 10.01 -8.46
C ALA A 112 -15.65 9.94 -7.55
N LEU A 113 -15.45 9.75 -6.23
CA LEU A 113 -16.56 9.73 -5.28
C LEU A 113 -17.33 11.06 -5.32
N LEU A 114 -18.65 10.97 -5.48
CA LEU A 114 -19.58 12.10 -5.60
C LEU A 114 -19.11 13.15 -6.61
N ASP A 115 -18.78 12.70 -7.82
CA ASP A 115 -18.31 13.61 -8.87
C ASP A 115 -19.33 14.72 -9.16
N GLY A 116 -18.85 15.96 -9.19
CA GLY A 116 -19.68 17.17 -9.34
C GLY A 116 -20.51 17.58 -8.12
N ILE A 117 -20.37 16.91 -6.97
CA ILE A 117 -20.95 17.37 -5.70
C ILE A 117 -19.91 18.18 -4.92
N GLU A 118 -20.27 19.43 -4.65
CA GLU A 118 -19.55 20.35 -3.75
C GLU A 118 -20.58 21.03 -2.86
N VAL A 119 -20.37 20.97 -1.56
CA VAL A 119 -21.26 21.57 -0.56
C VAL A 119 -20.57 22.80 0.01
N ARG A 120 -21.16 23.97 -0.21
CA ARG A 120 -20.60 25.22 0.32
C ARG A 120 -20.73 25.29 1.83
N ASP A 121 -19.76 25.95 2.45
CA ASP A 121 -19.76 26.32 3.86
C ASP A 121 -19.88 25.11 4.79
N CYS A 122 -19.23 23.99 4.43
CA CYS A 122 -19.19 22.76 5.22
C CYS A 122 -17.74 22.21 5.26
N PRO A 123 -16.80 22.92 5.92
CA PRO A 123 -15.37 22.57 5.89
C PRO A 123 -15.10 21.16 6.42
N GLY A 124 -15.82 20.71 7.46
CA GLY A 124 -15.71 19.34 7.97
C GLY A 124 -16.09 18.28 6.93
N PHE A 125 -17.14 18.54 6.13
CA PHE A 125 -17.54 17.65 5.04
C PHE A 125 -16.58 17.70 3.86
N ASP A 126 -16.09 18.88 3.48
CA ASP A 126 -15.14 19.03 2.37
C ASP A 126 -13.82 18.29 2.68
N ALA A 127 -13.36 18.43 3.91
CA ALA A 127 -12.23 17.72 4.48
C ALA A 127 -12.43 16.19 4.41
N TRP A 128 -13.59 15.68 4.87
CA TRP A 128 -13.93 14.27 4.75
C TRP A 128 -14.00 13.80 3.29
N LEU A 129 -14.64 14.59 2.41
CA LEU A 129 -14.85 14.22 1.01
C LEU A 129 -13.53 14.14 0.24
N LEU A 130 -12.56 15.00 0.56
CA LEU A 130 -11.21 14.95 -0.01
C LEU A 130 -10.51 13.62 0.31
N VAL A 131 -10.55 13.20 1.58
CA VAL A 131 -9.96 11.93 2.03
C VAL A 131 -10.70 10.75 1.38
N ALA A 132 -12.04 10.77 1.41
CA ALA A 132 -12.86 9.71 0.84
C ALA A 132 -12.64 9.56 -0.68
N ARG A 133 -12.59 10.67 -1.44
CA ARG A 133 -12.31 10.63 -2.90
C ARG A 133 -10.96 9.99 -3.20
N SER A 134 -9.95 10.34 -2.42
CA SER A 134 -8.60 9.80 -2.60
C SER A 134 -8.56 8.30 -2.30
N HIS A 135 -9.20 7.87 -1.22
CA HIS A 135 -9.36 6.45 -0.86
C HIS A 135 -10.03 5.64 -1.99
N TRP A 136 -11.18 6.09 -2.50
CA TRP A 136 -11.90 5.37 -3.56
C TRP A 136 -11.20 5.41 -4.93
N ALA A 137 -10.41 6.44 -5.20
CA ALA A 137 -9.55 6.50 -6.37
C ALA A 137 -8.41 5.47 -6.29
N ALA A 138 -7.77 5.33 -5.12
CA ALA A 138 -6.78 4.28 -4.87
C ALA A 138 -7.40 2.89 -5.01
N ARG A 139 -8.57 2.65 -4.39
CA ARG A 139 -9.29 1.37 -4.51
C ARG A 139 -9.68 1.04 -5.95
N SER A 140 -10.10 2.02 -6.74
CA SER A 140 -10.44 1.83 -8.15
C SER A 140 -9.24 1.39 -9.00
N ARG A 141 -8.07 2.02 -8.80
CA ARG A 141 -6.83 1.62 -9.47
C ARG A 141 -6.45 0.20 -9.10
N GLU A 142 -6.58 -0.11 -7.81
CA GLU A 142 -6.24 -1.43 -7.30
C GLU A 142 -7.13 -2.55 -7.85
N GLU A 143 -8.44 -2.31 -7.93
CA GLU A 143 -9.35 -3.31 -8.51
C GLU A 143 -9.04 -3.58 -9.98
N LEU A 144 -8.71 -2.55 -10.76
CA LEU A 144 -8.32 -2.74 -12.15
C LEU A 144 -7.02 -3.54 -12.25
N ARG A 145 -6.03 -3.25 -11.39
CA ARG A 145 -4.77 -4.00 -11.32
C ARG A 145 -5.01 -5.49 -11.07
N ILE A 146 -5.79 -5.83 -10.03
CA ILE A 146 -6.13 -7.22 -9.69
C ILE A 146 -6.79 -7.92 -10.88
N ARG A 147 -7.70 -7.26 -11.61
CA ARG A 147 -8.36 -7.82 -12.79
C ARG A 147 -7.38 -8.10 -13.91
N VAL A 148 -6.46 -7.18 -14.19
CA VAL A 148 -5.43 -7.38 -15.20
C VAL A 148 -4.56 -8.57 -14.85
N LEU A 149 -4.06 -8.63 -13.62
CA LEU A 149 -3.19 -9.71 -13.16
C LEU A 149 -3.88 -11.08 -13.23
N ARG A 150 -5.12 -11.18 -12.76
CA ARG A 150 -5.93 -12.41 -12.86
C ARG A 150 -6.18 -12.81 -14.31
N ALA A 151 -6.55 -11.86 -15.17
CA ALA A 151 -6.84 -12.13 -16.58
C ALA A 151 -5.59 -12.52 -17.38
N LEU A 152 -4.44 -11.88 -17.12
CA LEU A 152 -3.16 -12.28 -17.70
C LEU A 152 -2.74 -13.68 -17.24
N ALA A 153 -2.94 -14.01 -15.96
CA ALA A 153 -2.61 -15.32 -15.40
C ALA A 153 -3.43 -16.46 -16.00
N THR A 154 -4.70 -16.20 -16.35
CA THR A 154 -5.59 -17.19 -17.00
C THR A 154 -5.58 -17.16 -18.52
N GLY A 155 -4.87 -16.20 -19.13
CA GLY A 155 -4.84 -16.01 -20.58
C GLY A 155 -6.12 -15.37 -21.16
N ASP A 156 -6.98 -14.77 -20.34
CA ASP A 156 -8.13 -13.96 -20.79
C ASP A 156 -7.67 -12.57 -21.25
N THR A 157 -7.01 -12.53 -22.40
CA THR A 157 -6.45 -11.32 -22.96
C THR A 157 -7.48 -10.20 -23.21
N PRO A 158 -8.71 -10.48 -23.70
CA PRO A 158 -9.74 -9.45 -23.84
C PRO A 158 -10.09 -8.74 -22.53
N THR A 159 -10.18 -9.46 -21.41
CA THR A 159 -10.43 -8.84 -20.10
C THR A 159 -9.21 -8.09 -19.59
N ALA A 160 -8.01 -8.65 -19.74
CA ALA A 160 -6.76 -8.01 -19.37
C ALA A 160 -6.60 -6.65 -20.08
N LEU A 161 -6.79 -6.59 -21.40
CA LEU A 161 -6.69 -5.36 -22.19
C LEU A 161 -7.69 -4.29 -21.74
N ARG A 162 -8.97 -4.65 -21.56
CA ARG A 162 -10.00 -3.68 -21.14
C ARG A 162 -9.71 -3.08 -19.76
N ALA A 163 -9.28 -3.90 -18.81
CA ALA A 163 -8.96 -3.44 -17.46
C ALA A 163 -7.66 -2.60 -17.45
N ALA A 164 -6.64 -3.04 -18.19
CA ALA A 164 -5.35 -2.36 -18.23
C ALA A 164 -5.42 -1.01 -18.96
N GLU A 165 -6.15 -0.92 -20.08
CA GLU A 165 -6.40 0.35 -20.75
C GLU A 165 -7.12 1.33 -19.83
N ARG A 166 -8.12 0.84 -19.07
CA ARG A 166 -8.83 1.67 -18.10
C ARG A 166 -7.90 2.17 -17.01
N ALA A 167 -7.06 1.30 -16.43
CA ALA A 167 -6.08 1.67 -15.41
C ALA A 167 -5.10 2.73 -15.92
N ALA A 168 -4.49 2.49 -17.09
CA ALA A 168 -3.54 3.40 -17.72
C ALA A 168 -4.13 4.78 -18.07
N ARG A 169 -5.46 4.87 -18.25
CA ARG A 169 -6.17 6.15 -18.47
C ARG A 169 -6.50 6.90 -17.18
N LEU A 170 -6.57 6.22 -16.03
CA LEU A 170 -6.86 6.88 -14.74
C LEU A 170 -5.68 7.72 -14.27
N ASP A 171 -4.46 7.24 -14.48
CA ASP A 171 -3.24 7.97 -14.19
C ASP A 171 -2.18 7.66 -15.27
N GLN A 172 -1.83 8.67 -16.05
CA GLN A 172 -0.83 8.53 -17.13
C GLN A 172 0.61 8.46 -16.61
N LEU A 173 0.83 8.84 -15.35
CA LEU A 173 2.12 8.83 -14.69
C LEU A 173 2.32 7.59 -13.80
N ASP A 174 1.28 6.77 -13.65
CA ASP A 174 1.36 5.49 -12.95
C ASP A 174 2.06 4.44 -13.85
N GLU A 175 3.38 4.32 -13.67
CA GLU A 175 4.21 3.39 -14.46
C GLU A 175 3.75 1.94 -14.38
N GLU A 176 3.27 1.46 -13.22
CA GLU A 176 2.78 0.08 -13.08
C GLU A 176 1.54 -0.14 -13.95
N ALA A 177 0.60 0.81 -13.96
CA ALA A 177 -0.57 0.75 -14.83
C ALA A 177 -0.18 0.78 -16.32
N GLN A 178 0.82 1.60 -16.69
CA GLN A 178 1.34 1.62 -18.06
C GLN A 178 2.03 0.30 -18.43
N GLU A 179 2.82 -0.27 -17.52
CA GLU A 179 3.50 -1.55 -17.68
C GLU A 179 2.51 -2.68 -17.93
N LEU A 180 1.48 -2.80 -17.09
CA LEU A 180 0.44 -3.81 -17.21
C LEU A 180 -0.34 -3.70 -18.54
N PHE A 181 -0.57 -2.47 -19.03
CA PHE A 181 -1.20 -2.27 -20.34
C PHE A 181 -0.31 -2.76 -21.48
N MET A 182 0.99 -2.49 -21.44
CA MET A 182 1.92 -3.03 -22.45
C MET A 182 2.02 -4.56 -22.37
N ARG A 183 2.05 -5.15 -21.18
CA ARG A 183 2.04 -6.61 -21.02
C ARG A 183 0.76 -7.23 -21.58
N ALA A 184 -0.39 -6.60 -21.37
CA ALA A 184 -1.66 -7.04 -21.98
C ALA A 184 -1.65 -6.92 -23.51
N LEU A 185 -1.04 -5.86 -24.08
CA LEU A 185 -0.85 -5.72 -25.53
C LEU A 185 0.07 -6.81 -26.09
N VAL A 186 1.18 -7.12 -25.43
CA VAL A 186 2.10 -8.19 -25.83
C VAL A 186 1.40 -9.56 -25.74
N ALA A 187 0.65 -9.82 -24.66
CA ALA A 187 -0.13 -11.05 -24.51
C ALA A 187 -1.23 -11.21 -25.59
N ASP A 188 -1.71 -10.12 -26.19
CA ASP A 188 -2.65 -10.12 -27.32
C ASP A 188 -1.97 -10.24 -28.69
N GLY A 189 -0.64 -10.39 -28.74
CA GLY A 189 0.13 -10.40 -29.98
C GLY A 189 0.27 -9.01 -30.63
N ARG A 190 0.00 -7.93 -29.90
CA ARG A 190 0.11 -6.53 -30.37
C ARG A 190 1.39 -5.85 -29.89
N ALA A 191 2.53 -6.55 -29.95
CA ALA A 191 3.83 -6.02 -29.50
C ALA A 191 4.22 -4.69 -30.18
N GLY A 192 3.84 -4.49 -31.45
CA GLY A 192 4.06 -3.23 -32.16
C GLY A 192 3.31 -2.04 -31.54
N LEU A 193 2.10 -2.25 -31.02
CA LEU A 193 1.36 -1.22 -30.28
C LEU A 193 1.96 -0.99 -28.89
N ALA A 194 2.45 -2.05 -28.23
CA ALA A 194 3.16 -1.92 -26.95
C ALA A 194 4.41 -1.04 -27.09
N ALA A 195 5.21 -1.24 -28.15
CA ALA A 195 6.38 -0.40 -28.42
C ALA A 195 6.03 1.07 -28.72
N GLN A 196 4.93 1.32 -29.44
CA GLN A 196 4.44 2.69 -29.67
C GLN A 196 3.98 3.37 -28.38
N HIS A 197 3.29 2.61 -27.52
CA HIS A 197 2.83 3.08 -26.21
C HIS A 197 4.01 3.39 -25.28
N LEU A 198 5.04 2.52 -25.24
CA LEU A 198 6.28 2.78 -24.50
C LEU A 198 6.90 4.12 -24.88
N ALA A 199 7.03 4.39 -26.19
CA ALA A 199 7.59 5.66 -26.66
C ALA A 199 6.75 6.88 -26.22
N LEU A 200 5.42 6.74 -26.09
CA LEU A 200 4.56 7.79 -25.54
C LEU A 200 4.79 7.98 -24.05
N CYS A 201 4.83 6.90 -23.27
CA CYS A 201 5.10 6.94 -21.84
C CYS A 201 6.48 7.58 -21.56
N GLU A 202 7.52 7.19 -22.28
CA GLU A 202 8.87 7.76 -22.12
C GLU A 202 8.87 9.28 -22.34
N ARG A 203 8.19 9.77 -23.39
CA ARG A 203 8.07 11.22 -23.63
C ARG A 203 7.33 11.94 -22.50
N THR A 204 6.25 11.37 -22.00
CA THR A 204 5.45 11.97 -20.92
C THR A 204 6.25 12.00 -19.62
N LEU A 205 6.83 10.88 -19.19
CA LEU A 205 7.59 10.78 -17.95
C LEU A 205 8.83 11.69 -17.95
N VAL A 206 9.58 11.72 -19.06
CA VAL A 206 10.75 12.62 -19.20
C VAL A 206 10.32 14.08 -19.11
N ARG A 207 9.18 14.47 -19.71
CA ARG A 207 8.65 15.84 -19.61
C ARG A 207 8.31 16.22 -18.17
N GLU A 208 7.78 15.28 -17.39
CA GLU A 208 7.47 15.48 -15.97
C GLU A 208 8.69 15.27 -15.04
N GLY A 209 9.88 14.99 -15.58
CA GLY A 209 11.10 14.75 -14.80
C GLY A 209 11.11 13.43 -14.03
N ILE A 210 10.27 12.47 -14.40
CA ILE A 210 10.16 11.15 -13.77
C ILE A 210 11.10 10.18 -14.51
N PRO A 211 12.01 9.48 -13.80
CA PRO A 211 12.93 8.53 -14.41
C PRO A 211 12.18 7.27 -14.86
N VAL A 212 12.30 6.93 -16.15
CA VAL A 212 11.66 5.74 -16.73
C VAL A 212 12.30 4.45 -16.20
N SER A 213 11.48 3.58 -15.60
CA SER A 213 11.95 2.33 -15.02
C SER A 213 12.43 1.29 -16.05
N PRO A 214 13.33 0.36 -15.65
CA PRO A 214 13.70 -0.79 -16.47
C PRO A 214 12.52 -1.73 -16.76
N ALA A 215 11.61 -1.93 -15.80
CA ALA A 215 10.42 -2.77 -15.96
C ALA A 215 9.51 -2.26 -17.07
N LEU A 216 9.26 -0.95 -17.14
CA LEU A 216 8.46 -0.35 -18.20
C LEU A 216 9.02 -0.67 -19.59
N ARG A 217 10.34 -0.57 -19.78
CA ARG A 217 11.00 -0.92 -21.05
C ARG A 217 10.96 -2.41 -21.36
N ALA A 218 11.11 -3.25 -20.34
CA ALA A 218 11.06 -4.71 -20.48
C ALA A 218 9.66 -5.19 -20.90
N ALA A 219 8.59 -4.54 -20.45
CA ALA A 219 7.21 -4.93 -20.71
C ALA A 219 6.79 -4.88 -22.19
N ALA A 220 7.49 -4.11 -23.03
CA ALA A 220 7.20 -4.02 -24.47
C ALA A 220 7.90 -5.11 -25.31
N GLN A 221 8.76 -5.95 -24.71
CA GLN A 221 9.54 -6.96 -25.42
C GLN A 221 8.89 -8.34 -25.35
N GLU A 222 8.73 -8.98 -26.52
CA GLU A 222 8.38 -10.39 -26.59
C GLU A 222 9.65 -11.24 -26.40
N ARG A 223 9.72 -12.03 -25.31
CA ARG A 223 10.90 -12.86 -25.03
C ARG A 223 10.63 -14.32 -25.37
N ALA A 224 11.15 -14.75 -26.53
CA ALA A 224 11.26 -16.15 -26.89
C ALA A 224 12.74 -16.56 -26.96
N SER A 225 13.11 -17.62 -26.22
CA SER A 225 14.37 -18.35 -26.45
C SER A 225 14.07 -19.85 -26.44
N ALA A 226 14.62 -20.59 -27.40
CA ALA A 226 14.47 -22.04 -27.53
C ALA A 226 15.70 -22.76 -26.95
N PRO A 227 15.52 -23.84 -26.18
CA PRO A 227 16.63 -24.61 -25.63
C PRO A 227 17.29 -25.46 -26.73
N PRO A 228 18.55 -25.88 -26.53
CA PRO A 228 19.20 -26.88 -27.39
C PRO A 228 18.46 -28.22 -27.34
N ALA A 229 18.41 -28.92 -28.47
CA ALA A 229 17.73 -30.22 -28.57
C ALA A 229 18.40 -31.32 -27.73
N GLY A 230 17.61 -32.19 -27.08
CA GLY A 230 18.07 -33.47 -26.53
C GLY A 230 17.85 -33.71 -25.03
N VAL A 231 17.38 -32.72 -24.25
CA VAL A 231 17.09 -32.86 -22.81
C VAL A 231 15.58 -32.75 -22.55
N ARG A 232 15.03 -33.59 -21.65
CA ARG A 232 13.64 -33.48 -21.20
C ARG A 232 13.42 -32.15 -20.45
N ALA A 233 12.47 -31.35 -20.90
CA ALA A 233 12.25 -30.00 -20.39
C ALA A 233 11.99 -29.94 -18.87
N GLY A 234 11.21 -30.87 -18.30
CA GLY A 234 10.97 -30.91 -16.86
C GLY A 234 12.24 -31.17 -16.03
N VAL A 235 13.15 -32.02 -16.51
CA VAL A 235 14.42 -32.30 -15.82
C VAL A 235 15.34 -31.08 -15.86
N ALA A 236 15.42 -30.40 -17.01
CA ALA A 236 16.15 -29.16 -17.15
C ALA A 236 15.59 -28.06 -16.22
N ALA A 237 14.27 -27.87 -16.22
CA ALA A 237 13.59 -26.90 -15.37
C ALA A 237 13.86 -27.14 -13.89
N ALA A 238 13.71 -28.37 -13.39
CA ALA A 238 13.99 -28.70 -11.99
C ALA A 238 15.46 -28.48 -11.60
N SER A 239 16.40 -28.74 -12.51
CA SER A 239 17.82 -28.47 -12.28
C SER A 239 18.12 -26.97 -12.24
N LEU A 240 17.55 -26.21 -13.18
CA LEU A 240 17.71 -24.76 -13.24
C LEU A 240 17.03 -24.07 -12.05
N LEU A 241 15.89 -24.57 -11.57
CA LEU A 241 15.25 -24.10 -10.33
C LEU A 241 16.22 -24.18 -9.15
N ARG A 242 16.80 -25.35 -8.89
CA ARG A 242 17.78 -25.52 -7.81
C ARG A 242 19.00 -24.63 -7.97
N ALA A 243 19.55 -24.54 -9.18
CA ALA A 243 20.71 -23.70 -9.46
C ALA A 243 20.41 -22.21 -9.29
N GLY A 244 19.25 -21.74 -9.76
CA GLY A 244 18.80 -20.36 -9.64
C GLY A 244 18.59 -19.97 -8.18
N THR A 245 17.86 -20.77 -7.41
CA THR A 245 17.65 -20.52 -5.98
C THR A 245 18.96 -20.53 -5.20
N ALA A 246 19.87 -21.46 -5.46
CA ALA A 246 21.18 -21.49 -4.82
C ALA A 246 22.03 -20.27 -5.16
N ALA A 247 21.96 -19.77 -6.40
CA ALA A 247 22.63 -18.54 -6.80
C ALA A 247 22.07 -17.32 -6.04
N LEU A 248 20.75 -17.24 -5.86
CA LEU A 248 20.11 -16.19 -5.05
C LEU A 248 20.55 -16.25 -3.59
N ASP A 249 20.56 -17.44 -2.99
CA ASP A 249 21.02 -17.65 -1.60
C ASP A 249 22.50 -17.26 -1.42
N ALA A 250 23.30 -17.40 -2.47
CA ALA A 250 24.70 -16.98 -2.51
C ALA A 250 24.89 -15.47 -2.82
N GLY A 251 23.81 -14.72 -3.04
CA GLY A 251 23.84 -13.28 -3.37
C GLY A 251 24.06 -12.95 -4.84
N ALA A 252 24.09 -13.95 -5.74
CA ALA A 252 24.21 -13.74 -7.19
C ALA A 252 22.84 -13.48 -7.83
N ALA A 253 22.22 -12.34 -7.49
CA ALA A 253 20.84 -11.99 -7.85
C ALA A 253 20.54 -12.10 -9.35
N ASP A 254 21.28 -11.37 -10.20
CA ASP A 254 21.05 -11.33 -11.64
C ASP A 254 21.19 -12.71 -12.31
N GLY A 255 22.26 -13.44 -11.96
CA GLY A 255 22.51 -14.78 -12.48
C GLY A 255 21.47 -15.80 -12.01
N GLY A 256 20.98 -15.66 -10.77
CA GLY A 256 19.89 -16.46 -10.22
C GLY A 256 18.58 -16.22 -10.96
N ILE A 257 18.19 -14.96 -11.15
CA ILE A 257 16.96 -14.57 -11.88
C ILE A 257 17.01 -15.06 -13.33
N GLU A 258 18.12 -14.85 -14.05
CA GLU A 258 18.24 -15.32 -15.43
C GLU A 258 18.14 -16.85 -15.52
N THR A 259 18.70 -17.55 -14.52
CA THR A 259 18.57 -19.00 -14.42
C THR A 259 17.13 -19.45 -14.16
N LEU A 260 16.40 -18.74 -13.29
CA LEU A 260 14.98 -19.00 -13.02
C LEU A 260 14.08 -18.66 -14.21
N ARG A 261 14.40 -17.62 -15.00
CA ARG A 261 13.69 -17.30 -16.25
C ARG A 261 13.81 -18.43 -17.27
N ARG A 262 15.01 -19.00 -17.43
CA ARG A 262 15.22 -20.19 -18.27
C ARG A 262 14.47 -21.40 -17.73
N ALA A 263 14.50 -21.61 -16.41
CA ALA A 263 13.72 -22.68 -15.77
C ALA A 263 12.21 -22.56 -16.08
N ALA A 264 11.67 -21.33 -16.08
CA ALA A 264 10.25 -21.09 -16.34
C ALA A 264 9.87 -21.44 -17.78
N GLN A 265 10.74 -21.11 -18.74
CA GLN A 265 10.54 -21.48 -20.15
C GLN A 265 10.52 -23.00 -20.34
N ASP A 266 11.43 -23.71 -19.67
CA ASP A 266 11.49 -25.17 -19.74
C ASP A 266 10.31 -25.83 -19.01
N ALA A 267 9.91 -25.31 -17.86
CA ALA A 267 8.75 -25.82 -17.12
C ALA A 267 7.44 -25.65 -17.90
N ALA A 268 7.29 -24.53 -18.63
CA ALA A 268 6.13 -24.29 -19.50
C ALA A 268 6.00 -25.34 -20.62
N ARG A 269 7.10 -25.93 -21.09
CA ARG A 269 7.11 -26.98 -22.13
C ARG A 269 6.91 -28.39 -21.57
N ALA A 270 7.13 -28.58 -20.27
CA ALA A 270 7.06 -29.89 -19.64
C ALA A 270 5.62 -30.38 -19.37
N ASP A 271 4.62 -29.49 -19.48
CA ASP A 271 3.21 -29.76 -19.14
C ASP A 271 3.01 -30.32 -17.71
N GLU A 272 3.91 -29.93 -16.79
CA GLU A 272 3.89 -30.29 -15.37
C GLU A 272 3.50 -29.04 -14.55
N PRO A 273 2.21 -28.81 -14.26
CA PRO A 273 1.75 -27.55 -13.66
C PRO A 273 2.31 -27.31 -12.25
N GLY A 274 2.55 -28.36 -11.47
CA GLY A 274 3.18 -28.25 -10.15
C GLY A 274 4.60 -27.71 -10.23
N LEU A 275 5.45 -28.31 -11.08
CA LEU A 275 6.82 -27.84 -11.29
C LEU A 275 6.85 -26.41 -11.85
N HIS A 276 5.98 -26.12 -12.82
CA HIS A 276 5.88 -24.78 -13.39
C HIS A 276 5.48 -23.73 -12.34
N SER A 277 4.53 -24.07 -11.46
CA SER A 277 4.18 -23.25 -10.31
C SER A 277 5.37 -23.00 -9.37
N GLU A 278 6.14 -24.04 -9.02
CA GLU A 278 7.31 -23.91 -8.14
C GLU A 278 8.38 -22.98 -8.75
N VAL A 279 8.63 -23.12 -10.05
CA VAL A 279 9.57 -22.25 -10.75
C VAL A 279 9.11 -20.80 -10.78
N LEU A 280 7.84 -20.56 -11.15
CA LEU A 280 7.30 -19.20 -11.19
C LEU A 280 7.23 -18.58 -9.80
N ARG A 281 6.90 -19.35 -8.76
CA ARG A 281 6.97 -18.87 -7.37
C ARG A 281 8.37 -18.40 -7.01
N ALA A 282 9.40 -19.20 -7.33
CA ALA A 282 10.79 -18.84 -7.05
C ALA A 282 11.22 -17.59 -7.84
N LEU A 283 10.88 -17.52 -9.14
CA LEU A 283 11.18 -16.36 -9.98
C LEU A 283 10.46 -15.10 -9.48
N GLY A 284 9.17 -15.18 -9.18
CA GLY A 284 8.38 -14.05 -8.69
C GLY A 284 8.90 -13.51 -7.37
N SER A 285 9.20 -14.39 -6.42
CA SER A 285 9.83 -14.03 -5.15
C SER A 285 11.21 -13.37 -5.37
N ALA A 286 12.03 -13.90 -6.29
CA ALA A 286 13.33 -13.30 -6.61
C ALA A 286 13.20 -11.89 -7.22
N LEU A 287 12.23 -11.67 -8.11
CA LEU A 287 11.96 -10.36 -8.72
C LEU A 287 11.49 -9.33 -7.69
N VAL A 288 10.82 -9.74 -6.62
CA VAL A 288 10.37 -8.85 -5.54
C VAL A 288 11.46 -8.58 -4.51
N HIS A 289 12.21 -9.61 -4.11
CA HIS A 289 13.12 -9.56 -2.96
C HIS A 289 14.58 -9.31 -3.33
N ALA A 290 15.04 -9.73 -4.51
CA ALA A 290 16.47 -9.75 -4.86
C ALA A 290 16.90 -8.62 -5.81
N VAL A 291 15.99 -8.09 -6.64
CA VAL A 291 16.29 -6.97 -7.55
C VAL A 291 15.11 -6.00 -7.56
N ARG A 292 15.30 -4.79 -7.02
CA ARG A 292 14.30 -3.74 -7.07
C ARG A 292 14.10 -3.23 -8.50
N GLY A 293 12.91 -2.74 -8.80
CA GLY A 293 12.48 -2.25 -10.10
C GLY A 293 11.68 -3.26 -10.91
N PHE A 294 11.27 -4.40 -10.35
CA PHE A 294 10.61 -5.51 -11.06
C PHE A 294 9.37 -6.08 -10.35
N ASP A 295 8.83 -5.42 -9.32
CA ASP A 295 7.63 -5.89 -8.60
C ASP A 295 6.43 -6.12 -9.53
N GLY A 296 6.27 -5.31 -10.58
CA GLY A 296 5.23 -5.51 -11.60
C GLY A 296 5.38 -6.83 -12.38
N GLU A 297 6.61 -7.18 -12.77
CA GLU A 297 6.92 -8.50 -13.37
C GLU A 297 6.69 -9.62 -12.36
N GLY A 298 7.17 -9.42 -11.12
CA GLY A 298 7.02 -10.34 -10.01
C GLY A 298 5.56 -10.68 -9.75
N ALA A 299 4.68 -9.68 -9.67
CA ALA A 299 3.25 -9.86 -9.46
C ALA A 299 2.60 -10.68 -10.58
N VAL A 300 2.88 -10.38 -11.85
CA VAL A 300 2.36 -11.15 -13.00
C VAL A 300 2.80 -12.62 -12.91
N VAL A 301 4.08 -12.84 -12.60
CA VAL A 301 4.66 -14.18 -12.44
C VAL A 301 4.02 -14.94 -11.27
N LEU A 302 3.83 -14.30 -10.11
CA LEU A 302 3.20 -14.90 -8.93
C LEU A 302 1.72 -15.25 -9.17
N HIS A 303 0.95 -14.38 -9.82
CA HIS A 303 -0.45 -14.68 -10.15
C HIS A 303 -0.58 -15.87 -11.11
N ARG A 304 0.34 -16.00 -12.08
CA ARG A 304 0.41 -17.18 -12.94
C ARG A 304 0.81 -18.43 -12.16
N ALA A 305 1.75 -18.31 -11.23
CA ALA A 305 2.11 -19.40 -10.32
C ALA A 305 0.90 -19.88 -9.51
N LEU A 306 0.09 -18.96 -8.97
CA LEU A 306 -1.10 -19.30 -8.18
C LEU A 306 -2.12 -20.11 -8.97
N VAL A 307 -2.40 -19.74 -10.23
CA VAL A 307 -3.30 -20.50 -11.10
C VAL A 307 -2.78 -21.92 -11.29
N LEU A 308 -1.49 -22.07 -11.57
CA LEU A 308 -0.85 -23.38 -11.76
C LEU A 308 -0.84 -24.23 -10.48
N ALA A 309 -0.58 -23.62 -9.31
CA ALA A 309 -0.66 -24.30 -8.01
C ALA A 309 -2.05 -24.89 -7.77
N ARG A 310 -3.10 -24.11 -8.06
CA ARG A 310 -4.50 -24.55 -7.94
C ARG A 310 -4.84 -25.66 -8.92
N THR A 311 -4.41 -25.53 -10.18
CA THR A 311 -4.56 -26.61 -11.19
C THR A 311 -3.87 -27.89 -10.74
N ALA A 312 -2.68 -27.78 -10.14
CA ALA A 312 -1.92 -28.90 -9.60
C ALA A 312 -2.44 -29.40 -8.24
N ARG A 313 -3.46 -28.76 -7.66
CA ARG A 313 -4.02 -29.05 -6.32
C ARG A 313 -2.94 -29.06 -5.23
N ARG A 314 -2.07 -28.05 -5.24
CA ARG A 314 -0.99 -27.84 -4.25
C ARG A 314 -1.35 -26.67 -3.32
N PRO A 315 -2.17 -26.89 -2.26
CA PRO A 315 -2.59 -25.84 -1.34
C PRO A 315 -1.40 -25.21 -0.59
N ASP A 316 -0.33 -25.98 -0.37
CA ASP A 316 0.93 -25.52 0.22
C ASP A 316 1.60 -24.43 -0.63
N LEU A 317 1.69 -24.66 -1.94
CA LEU A 317 2.22 -23.66 -2.87
C LEU A 317 1.27 -22.48 -3.04
N ALA A 318 -0.04 -22.73 -3.13
CA ALA A 318 -1.03 -21.67 -3.30
C ALA A 318 -0.99 -20.68 -2.12
N ALA A 319 -0.97 -21.18 -0.88
CA ALA A 319 -0.90 -20.35 0.31
C ALA A 319 0.42 -19.55 0.41
N ASP A 320 1.56 -20.16 0.09
CA ASP A 320 2.84 -19.43 0.09
C ASP A 320 2.91 -18.36 -1.02
N ILE A 321 2.38 -18.65 -2.22
CA ILE A 321 2.30 -17.68 -3.32
C ILE A 321 1.38 -16.51 -2.94
N LEU A 322 0.22 -16.78 -2.35
CA LEU A 322 -0.70 -15.73 -1.88
C LEU A 322 -0.05 -14.84 -0.82
N ARG A 323 0.75 -15.41 0.08
CA ARG A 323 1.54 -14.62 1.03
C ARG A 323 2.59 -13.75 0.33
N GLU A 324 3.30 -14.24 -0.69
CA GLU A 324 4.24 -13.38 -1.46
C GLU A 324 3.52 -12.24 -2.19
N ILE A 325 2.33 -12.50 -2.75
CA ILE A 325 1.47 -11.47 -3.34
C ILE A 325 1.10 -10.44 -2.28
N ALA A 326 0.67 -10.89 -1.10
CA ALA A 326 0.33 -10.02 0.02
C ALA A 326 1.53 -9.15 0.42
N PHE A 327 2.72 -9.73 0.59
CA PHE A 327 3.93 -8.98 0.92
C PHE A 327 4.24 -7.87 -0.09
N THR A 328 4.13 -8.18 -1.39
CA THR A 328 4.32 -7.19 -2.47
C THR A 328 3.29 -6.08 -2.39
N ASP A 329 2.03 -6.43 -2.07
CA ASP A 329 0.95 -5.46 -1.90
C ASP A 329 1.14 -4.58 -0.66
N VAL A 330 1.64 -5.12 0.46
CA VAL A 330 2.03 -4.30 1.63
C VAL A 330 3.09 -3.29 1.24
N GLN A 331 4.16 -3.71 0.56
CA GLN A 331 5.25 -2.81 0.18
C GLN A 331 4.79 -1.66 -0.74
N ALA A 332 3.76 -1.88 -1.54
CA ALA A 332 3.20 -0.90 -2.44
C ALA A 332 2.07 -0.05 -1.82
N GLY A 333 1.71 -0.26 -0.54
CA GLY A 333 0.64 0.48 0.14
C GLY A 333 -0.77 0.02 -0.26
N ARG A 334 -0.91 -1.24 -0.68
CA ARG A 334 -2.18 -1.85 -1.11
C ARG A 334 -2.75 -2.73 0.00
N HIS A 335 -2.90 -2.15 1.20
CA HIS A 335 -3.13 -2.90 2.44
C HIS A 335 -4.41 -3.75 2.43
N LEU A 336 -5.49 -3.29 1.80
CA LEU A 336 -6.71 -4.09 1.65
C LEU A 336 -6.51 -5.32 0.76
N SER A 337 -5.79 -5.17 -0.37
CA SER A 337 -5.46 -6.28 -1.26
C SER A 337 -4.59 -7.32 -0.53
N ALA A 338 -3.59 -6.83 0.21
CA ALA A 338 -2.75 -7.67 1.06
C ALA A 338 -3.59 -8.46 2.08
N SER A 339 -4.52 -7.81 2.79
CA SER A 339 -5.42 -8.48 3.74
C SER A 339 -6.27 -9.56 3.08
N HIS A 340 -6.84 -9.29 1.91
CA HIS A 340 -7.62 -10.31 1.17
C HIS A 340 -6.75 -11.51 0.77
N ALA A 341 -5.54 -11.26 0.25
CA ALA A 341 -4.61 -12.32 -0.12
C ALA A 341 -4.16 -13.14 1.10
N LEU A 342 -3.98 -12.52 2.28
CA LEU A 342 -3.65 -13.22 3.52
C LEU A 342 -4.79 -14.10 4.03
N VAL A 343 -6.04 -13.62 3.96
CA VAL A 343 -7.23 -14.43 4.28
C VAL A 343 -7.33 -15.62 3.34
N GLU A 344 -7.19 -15.40 2.03
CA GLU A 344 -7.22 -16.46 1.02
C GLU A 344 -6.07 -17.47 1.25
N ALA A 345 -4.88 -17.00 1.64
CA ALA A 345 -3.74 -17.86 1.96
C ALA A 345 -4.00 -18.71 3.22
N ALA A 346 -4.62 -18.13 4.24
CA ALA A 346 -4.99 -18.83 5.45
C ALA A 346 -6.04 -19.91 5.18
N ASP A 347 -7.04 -19.61 4.34
CA ASP A 347 -8.09 -20.56 3.96
C ASP A 347 -7.52 -21.74 3.15
N GLU A 348 -6.67 -21.46 2.14
CA GLU A 348 -5.99 -22.51 1.35
C GLU A 348 -5.04 -23.36 2.23
N GLY A 349 -4.36 -22.71 3.18
CA GLY A 349 -3.40 -23.33 4.08
C GLY A 349 -4.02 -24.04 5.30
N ALA A 350 -5.30 -23.82 5.60
CA ALA A 350 -5.95 -24.30 6.82
C ALA A 350 -5.86 -25.82 6.99
N VAL A 351 -5.87 -26.56 5.89
CA VAL A 351 -5.78 -28.03 5.88
C VAL A 351 -4.38 -28.57 6.19
N LEU A 352 -3.36 -27.72 6.13
CA LEU A 352 -1.95 -28.13 6.27
C LEU A 352 -1.48 -28.13 7.73
N ASP A 353 -2.09 -27.30 8.58
CA ASP A 353 -1.66 -27.04 9.96
C ASP A 353 -0.13 -26.78 10.06
N ASP A 354 0.42 -26.05 9.08
CA ASP A 354 1.87 -25.80 8.99
C ASP A 354 2.26 -24.58 9.83
N PRO A 355 3.02 -24.77 10.94
CA PRO A 355 3.52 -23.66 11.75
C PRO A 355 4.48 -22.74 10.98
N THR A 356 5.18 -23.23 9.95
CA THR A 356 6.06 -22.41 9.10
C THR A 356 5.22 -21.39 8.33
N LEU A 357 4.20 -21.87 7.60
CA LEU A 357 3.26 -21.02 6.88
C LEU A 357 2.60 -20.03 7.83
N THR A 358 2.10 -20.51 8.98
CA THR A 358 1.47 -19.67 10.01
C THR A 358 2.38 -18.52 10.46
N ALA A 359 3.66 -18.80 10.75
CA ALA A 359 4.61 -17.76 11.15
C ALA A 359 4.79 -16.70 10.06
N SER A 360 4.87 -17.11 8.79
CA SER A 360 5.07 -16.20 7.66
C SER A 360 3.83 -15.35 7.33
N LEU A 361 2.63 -15.91 7.46
CA LEU A 361 1.36 -15.17 7.33
C LEU A 361 1.22 -14.10 8.41
N LEU A 362 1.43 -14.48 9.69
CA LEU A 362 1.37 -13.55 10.82
C LEU A 362 2.38 -12.40 10.69
N ALA A 363 3.56 -12.67 10.14
CA ALA A 363 4.56 -11.63 9.97
C ALA A 363 4.17 -10.62 8.88
N THR A 364 3.59 -11.09 7.78
CA THR A 364 3.12 -10.24 6.69
C THR A 364 1.88 -9.43 7.12
N GLU A 365 0.97 -10.05 7.86
CA GLU A 365 -0.18 -9.37 8.49
C GLU A 365 0.29 -8.31 9.49
N GLY A 366 1.27 -8.64 10.34
CA GLY A 366 1.86 -7.69 11.28
C GLY A 366 2.57 -6.53 10.60
N MET A 367 3.23 -6.76 9.46
CA MET A 367 3.78 -5.70 8.61
C MET A 367 2.68 -4.78 8.08
N ASN A 368 1.57 -5.35 7.60
CA ASN A 368 0.41 -4.62 7.09
C ASN A 368 -0.25 -3.73 8.17
N GLU A 369 -0.49 -4.28 9.36
CA GLU A 369 -1.05 -3.52 10.49
C GLU A 369 -0.11 -2.40 10.95
N ALA A 370 1.21 -2.63 10.90
CA ALA A 370 2.19 -1.60 11.24
C ALA A 370 2.20 -0.44 10.24
N ASP A 371 1.99 -0.70 8.95
CA ASP A 371 1.94 0.35 7.93
C ASP A 371 0.65 1.19 8.03
N LEU A 372 -0.43 0.56 8.49
CA LEU A 372 -1.68 1.22 8.89
C LEU A 372 -1.57 1.97 10.22
N GLY A 373 -0.38 2.03 10.84
CA GLY A 373 -0.15 2.72 12.10
C GLY A 373 -0.70 2.01 13.34
N ARG A 374 -1.17 0.77 13.23
CA ARG A 374 -1.73 -0.04 14.34
C ARG A 374 -0.62 -0.85 15.00
N HIS A 375 0.35 -0.13 15.56
CA HIS A 375 1.60 -0.68 16.07
C HIS A 375 1.40 -1.67 17.23
N GLU A 376 0.34 -1.55 18.03
CA GLU A 376 0.06 -2.52 19.09
C GLU A 376 -0.38 -3.88 18.53
N ALA A 377 -1.30 -3.88 17.55
CA ALA A 377 -1.76 -5.08 16.86
C ALA A 377 -0.59 -5.74 16.10
N ALA A 378 0.18 -4.94 15.38
CA ALA A 378 1.39 -5.39 14.69
C ALA A 378 2.39 -6.06 15.65
N ALA A 379 2.65 -5.46 16.82
CA ALA A 379 3.56 -6.01 17.79
C ALA A 379 3.12 -7.39 18.32
N LEU A 380 1.83 -7.61 18.51
CA LEU A 380 1.28 -8.91 18.91
C LEU A 380 1.47 -9.98 17.82
N LEU A 381 1.14 -9.65 16.57
CA LEU A 381 1.27 -10.53 15.41
C LEU A 381 2.74 -10.92 15.17
N LEU A 382 3.63 -9.94 15.15
CA LEU A 382 5.07 -10.12 14.91
C LEU A 382 5.75 -10.90 16.04
N SER A 383 5.38 -10.63 17.30
CA SER A 383 5.86 -11.41 18.45
C SER A 383 5.41 -12.88 18.40
N ARG A 384 4.18 -13.14 17.95
CA ARG A 384 3.68 -14.50 17.76
C ARG A 384 4.42 -15.20 16.61
N SER A 385 4.58 -14.51 15.49
CA SER A 385 5.35 -15.02 14.35
C SER A 385 6.78 -15.41 14.75
N ALA A 386 7.51 -14.52 15.43
CA ALA A 386 8.89 -14.77 15.85
C ALA A 386 9.00 -16.01 16.76
N ARG A 387 8.07 -16.18 17.70
CA ARG A 387 8.04 -17.36 18.59
C ARG A 387 7.75 -18.66 17.84
N ILE A 388 6.79 -18.65 16.91
CA ILE A 388 6.48 -19.83 16.11
C ILE A 388 7.68 -20.19 15.23
N ALA A 389 8.24 -19.21 14.51
CA ALA A 389 9.43 -19.42 13.67
C ALA A 389 10.62 -20.00 14.45
N ALA A 390 10.86 -19.54 15.69
CA ALA A 390 11.88 -20.10 16.57
C ALA A 390 11.60 -21.57 16.94
N SER A 391 10.34 -21.90 17.23
CA SER A 391 9.94 -23.27 17.60
C SER A 391 10.10 -24.30 16.48
N VAL A 392 10.13 -23.85 15.22
CA VAL A 392 10.28 -24.71 14.03
C VAL A 392 11.61 -24.51 13.30
N ASP A 393 12.60 -23.93 13.98
CA ASP A 393 13.96 -23.70 13.46
C ASP A 393 13.99 -22.96 12.12
N ARG A 394 13.23 -21.86 12.03
CA ARG A 394 13.21 -20.95 10.88
C ARG A 394 13.87 -19.62 11.25
N PRO A 395 15.21 -19.55 11.38
CA PRO A 395 15.91 -18.39 11.91
C PRO A 395 15.71 -17.13 11.07
N ARG A 396 15.76 -17.21 9.73
CA ARG A 396 15.52 -16.03 8.88
C ARG A 396 14.13 -15.43 9.11
N GLN A 397 13.08 -16.26 9.20
CA GLN A 397 11.72 -15.80 9.49
C GLN A 397 11.63 -15.17 10.88
N GLN A 398 12.23 -15.79 11.90
CA GLN A 398 12.25 -15.25 13.26
C GLN A 398 12.89 -13.86 13.30
N LEU A 399 14.08 -13.72 12.70
CA LEU A 399 14.85 -12.48 12.70
C LEU A 399 14.12 -11.38 11.93
N TRP A 400 13.52 -11.71 10.79
CA TRP A 400 12.70 -10.77 10.04
C TRP A 400 11.53 -10.23 10.87
N SER A 401 10.78 -11.12 11.54
CA SER A 401 9.69 -10.73 12.42
C SER A 401 10.15 -9.85 13.59
N LEU A 402 11.33 -10.12 14.17
CA LEU A 402 11.91 -9.29 15.23
C LEU A 402 12.33 -7.90 14.74
N GLY A 403 12.92 -7.81 13.54
CA GLY A 403 13.29 -6.54 12.94
C GLY A 403 12.07 -5.64 12.65
N LEU A 404 10.97 -6.22 12.17
CA LEU A 404 9.71 -5.49 11.99
C LEU A 404 9.05 -5.15 13.33
N LEU A 405 9.10 -6.06 14.32
CA LEU A 405 8.58 -5.81 15.66
C LEU A 405 9.25 -4.60 16.30
N ALA A 406 10.57 -4.49 16.15
CA ALA A 406 11.34 -3.36 16.67
C ALA A 406 10.84 -2.01 16.14
N ARG A 407 10.51 -1.92 14.84
CA ARG A 407 9.91 -0.73 14.23
C ARG A 407 8.61 -0.34 14.94
N SER A 408 7.66 -1.28 15.05
CA SER A 408 6.34 -0.99 15.65
C SER A 408 6.46 -0.62 17.12
N LEU A 409 7.31 -1.32 17.88
CA LEU A 409 7.56 -0.97 19.28
C LEU A 409 8.18 0.43 19.43
N LEU A 410 9.11 0.82 18.55
CA LEU A 410 9.71 2.15 18.57
C LEU A 410 8.66 3.24 18.32
N LEU A 411 7.82 3.07 17.29
CA LEU A 411 6.78 4.03 16.92
C LEU A 411 5.65 4.12 17.96
N ALA A 412 5.34 3.02 18.64
CA ALA A 412 4.45 2.98 19.81
C ALA A 412 5.07 3.57 21.09
N GLY A 413 6.30 4.11 21.03
CA GLY A 413 7.00 4.71 22.17
C GLY A 413 7.62 3.71 23.16
N ARG A 414 7.65 2.41 22.84
CA ARG A 414 8.21 1.34 23.67
C ARG A 414 9.68 1.09 23.34
N VAL A 415 10.51 2.12 23.56
CA VAL A 415 11.91 2.18 23.10
C VAL A 415 12.80 1.05 23.64
N GLY A 416 12.67 0.67 24.92
CA GLY A 416 13.47 -0.42 25.51
C GLY A 416 13.23 -1.76 24.81
N PRO A 417 11.98 -2.28 24.80
CA PRO A 417 11.61 -3.47 24.05
C PRO A 417 11.95 -3.40 22.54
N ALA A 418 11.84 -2.21 21.93
CA ALA A 418 12.23 -2.01 20.54
C ALA A 418 13.73 -2.27 20.31
N GLY A 419 14.58 -1.69 21.18
CA GLY A 419 16.02 -1.91 21.14
C GLY A 419 16.42 -3.37 21.34
N GLU A 420 15.77 -4.07 22.29
CA GLU A 420 15.99 -5.51 22.52
C GLU A 420 15.65 -6.35 21.28
N ALA A 421 14.50 -6.09 20.65
CA ALA A 421 14.08 -6.79 19.44
C ALA A 421 15.02 -6.50 18.25
N ALA A 422 15.42 -5.23 18.07
CA ALA A 422 16.35 -4.82 17.00
C ALA A 422 17.71 -5.48 17.18
N GLN A 423 18.25 -5.48 18.40
CA GLN A 423 19.55 -6.08 18.71
C GLN A 423 19.55 -7.61 18.54
N ALA A 424 18.46 -8.28 18.94
CA ALA A 424 18.30 -9.71 18.71
C ALA A 424 18.24 -10.05 17.22
N SER A 425 17.48 -9.28 16.44
CA SER A 425 17.42 -9.40 14.98
C SER A 425 18.80 -9.17 14.34
N LEU A 426 19.50 -8.11 14.73
CA LEU A 426 20.81 -7.74 14.21
C LEU A 426 21.85 -8.84 14.50
N SER A 427 21.94 -9.27 15.76
CA SER A 427 22.92 -10.28 16.19
C SER A 427 22.69 -11.62 15.48
N GLY A 428 21.42 -12.04 15.34
CA GLY A 428 21.10 -13.26 14.62
C GLY A 428 21.33 -13.15 13.11
N ALA A 429 21.06 -12.00 12.50
CA ALA A 429 21.34 -11.77 11.08
C ALA A 429 22.84 -11.83 10.78
N ARG A 430 23.69 -11.27 11.66
CA ARG A 430 25.16 -11.42 11.59
C ARG A 430 25.58 -12.89 11.69
N ALA A 431 25.05 -13.62 12.67
CA ALA A 431 25.35 -15.05 12.85
C ALA A 431 24.95 -15.90 11.63
N ALA A 432 23.80 -15.59 11.03
CA ALA A 432 23.29 -16.24 9.83
C ALA A 432 23.95 -15.76 8.52
N ARG A 433 24.89 -14.80 8.59
CA ARG A 433 25.51 -14.12 7.43
C ARG A 433 24.48 -13.56 6.44
N TRP A 434 23.36 -13.06 6.96
CA TRP A 434 22.27 -12.54 6.13
C TRP A 434 22.43 -11.04 5.86
N ASN A 435 23.48 -10.70 5.11
CA ASN A 435 23.87 -9.31 4.85
C ASN A 435 22.77 -8.50 4.16
N ALA A 436 21.98 -9.13 3.27
CA ALA A 436 20.90 -8.47 2.54
C ALA A 436 19.80 -7.87 3.45
N PHE A 437 19.61 -8.40 4.66
CA PHE A 437 18.63 -7.89 5.62
C PHE A 437 19.25 -7.03 6.73
N LEU A 438 20.56 -7.17 6.97
CA LEU A 438 21.28 -6.54 8.09
C LEU A 438 21.03 -5.03 8.26
N PRO A 439 20.99 -4.20 7.19
CA PRO A 439 20.81 -2.76 7.35
C PRO A 439 19.51 -2.37 8.06
N TRP A 440 18.43 -3.15 7.91
CA TRP A 440 17.13 -2.85 8.51
C TRP A 440 17.16 -2.85 10.05
N PRO A 441 17.42 -3.97 10.75
CA PRO A 441 17.45 -3.97 12.20
C PRO A 441 18.55 -3.07 12.75
N GLN A 442 19.64 -2.85 12.01
CA GLN A 442 20.71 -1.96 12.41
C GLN A 442 20.29 -0.49 12.43
N ALA A 443 19.62 0.00 11.39
CA ALA A 443 19.09 1.36 11.36
C ALA A 443 18.07 1.60 12.48
N ILE A 444 17.18 0.63 12.74
CA ILE A 444 16.19 0.72 13.83
C ILE A 444 16.86 0.70 15.22
N HIS A 445 17.90 -0.11 15.42
CA HIS A 445 18.64 -0.13 16.68
C HIS A 445 19.39 1.20 16.90
N ALA A 446 20.02 1.76 15.87
CA ALA A 446 20.62 3.09 15.92
C ALA A 446 19.61 4.17 16.31
N GLU A 447 18.37 4.13 15.80
CA GLU A 447 17.30 5.04 16.25
C GLU A 447 16.95 4.84 17.72
N CYS A 448 16.84 3.59 18.20
CA CYS A 448 16.60 3.31 19.62
C CYS A 448 17.71 3.87 20.50
N LEU A 449 18.98 3.69 20.10
CA LEU A 449 20.15 4.24 20.78
C LEU A 449 20.11 5.78 20.86
N ALA A 450 19.76 6.43 19.75
CA ALA A 450 19.61 7.88 19.69
C ALA A 450 18.53 8.39 20.65
N VAL A 451 17.37 7.72 20.68
CA VAL A 451 16.25 8.11 21.56
C VAL A 451 16.62 8.02 23.06
N VAL A 452 17.46 7.06 23.45
CA VAL A 452 17.95 6.94 24.83
C VAL A 452 19.23 7.75 25.10
N GLY A 453 19.66 8.59 24.17
CA GLY A 453 20.80 9.50 24.33
C GLY A 453 22.20 8.89 24.09
N ARG A 454 22.28 7.68 23.52
CA ARG A 454 23.54 7.00 23.18
C ARG A 454 24.02 7.37 21.78
N TRP A 455 24.22 8.66 21.54
CA TRP A 455 24.45 9.26 20.22
C TRP A 455 25.68 8.73 19.48
N ASN A 456 26.81 8.52 20.17
CA ASN A 456 28.04 8.01 19.55
C ASN A 456 27.87 6.58 19.02
N GLU A 457 27.15 5.75 19.76
CA GLU A 457 26.88 4.36 19.37
C GLU A 457 25.86 4.30 18.24
N ALA A 458 24.82 5.14 18.31
CA ALA A 458 23.88 5.32 17.22
C ALA A 458 24.57 5.73 15.91
N ARG A 459 25.55 6.64 15.98
CA ARG A 459 26.34 7.08 14.83
C ARG A 459 27.16 5.95 14.23
N ALA A 460 27.92 5.23 15.05
CA ALA A 460 28.72 4.10 14.56
C ALA A 460 27.85 3.05 13.86
N GLU A 461 26.69 2.71 14.43
CA GLU A 461 25.77 1.75 13.81
C GLU A 461 25.11 2.26 12.54
N ALA A 462 24.72 3.54 12.49
CA ALA A 462 24.11 4.14 11.31
C ALA A 462 25.11 4.26 10.14
N GLU A 463 26.37 4.57 10.42
CA GLU A 463 27.44 4.61 9.41
C GLU A 463 27.70 3.24 8.80
N GLU A 464 27.80 2.19 9.62
CA GLU A 464 27.96 0.81 9.14
C GLU A 464 26.73 0.35 8.34
N ALA A 465 25.51 0.67 8.79
CA ALA A 465 24.28 0.37 8.06
C ALA A 465 24.24 1.06 6.70
N PHE A 466 24.62 2.34 6.62
CA PHE A 466 24.63 3.10 5.38
C PHE A 466 25.67 2.59 4.39
N ALA A 467 26.87 2.26 4.87
CA ALA A 467 27.94 1.68 4.06
C ALA A 467 27.47 0.36 3.43
N LEU A 468 26.95 -0.57 4.26
CA LEU A 468 26.46 -1.85 3.75
C LEU A 468 25.27 -1.70 2.80
N ALA A 469 24.32 -0.82 3.11
CA ALA A 469 23.17 -0.57 2.25
C ALA A 469 23.58 -0.06 0.86
N THR A 470 24.60 0.81 0.81
CA THR A 470 25.15 1.34 -0.44
C THR A 470 25.85 0.26 -1.26
N GLU A 471 26.62 -0.63 -0.62
CA GLU A 471 27.25 -1.78 -1.29
C GLU A 471 26.22 -2.78 -1.85
N LEU A 472 25.09 -2.95 -1.16
CA LEU A 472 23.99 -3.79 -1.63
C LEU A 472 23.18 -3.13 -2.75
N GLY A 473 23.22 -1.79 -2.85
CA GLY A 473 22.41 -1.04 -3.80
C GLY A 473 20.90 -1.11 -3.53
N ASP A 474 20.47 -1.40 -2.30
CA ASP A 474 19.03 -1.41 -1.95
C ASP A 474 18.56 0.03 -1.62
N PRO A 475 17.66 0.62 -2.43
CA PRO A 475 17.14 1.98 -2.23
C PRO A 475 16.50 2.22 -0.86
N CYS A 476 15.79 1.22 -0.32
CA CYS A 476 15.06 1.35 0.94
C CYS A 476 16.04 1.34 2.12
N TRP A 477 17.04 0.47 2.07
CA TRP A 477 18.09 0.43 3.09
C TRP A 477 18.98 1.67 3.07
N GLU A 478 19.36 2.14 1.88
CA GLU A 478 20.13 3.38 1.73
C GLU A 478 19.36 4.57 2.31
N GLY A 479 18.05 4.67 1.99
CA GLY A 479 17.18 5.72 2.47
C GLY A 479 16.96 5.67 3.99
N MET A 480 16.70 4.49 4.55
CA MET A 480 16.51 4.32 6.00
C MET A 480 17.77 4.71 6.78
N ALA A 481 18.94 4.20 6.40
CA ALA A 481 20.19 4.54 7.08
C ALA A 481 20.55 6.03 6.90
N GLY A 482 20.38 6.59 5.69
CA GLY A 482 20.60 8.01 5.42
C GLY A 482 19.68 8.93 6.23
N ARG A 483 18.42 8.51 6.48
CA ARG A 483 17.51 9.21 7.39
C ARG A 483 18.03 9.24 8.82
N VAL A 484 18.54 8.12 9.35
CA VAL A 484 19.15 8.08 10.69
C VAL A 484 20.36 9.01 10.75
N MET A 485 21.24 8.96 9.75
CA MET A 485 22.40 9.86 9.65
C MET A 485 21.99 11.33 9.69
N SER A 486 20.98 11.72 8.91
CA SER A 486 20.43 13.07 8.91
C SER A 486 19.98 13.52 10.32
N ARG A 487 19.25 12.67 11.05
CA ARG A 487 18.80 12.98 12.43
C ARG A 487 19.95 13.15 13.41
N LEU A 488 20.99 12.31 13.31
CA LEU A 488 22.17 12.39 14.16
C LEU A 488 23.00 13.66 13.88
N ILE A 489 23.08 14.07 12.63
CA ILE A 489 23.77 15.31 12.23
C ILE A 489 22.97 16.54 12.68
N GLN A 490 21.64 16.48 12.58
CA GLN A 490 20.78 17.54 13.10
C GLN A 490 20.93 17.71 14.62
N HIS A 491 21.08 16.62 15.37
CA HIS A 491 21.33 16.66 16.80
C HIS A 491 22.62 17.43 17.14
N ASP A 492 23.66 17.32 16.31
CA ASP A 492 24.93 18.03 16.50
C ASP A 492 24.85 19.52 16.09
N GLY A 493 23.70 19.97 15.58
CA GLY A 493 23.43 21.36 15.22
C GLY A 493 23.78 21.73 13.77
N ASP A 494 24.27 20.79 12.97
CA ASP A 494 24.63 21.03 11.56
C ASP A 494 23.41 20.81 10.64
N SER A 495 22.56 21.84 10.56
CA SER A 495 21.29 21.77 9.84
C SER A 495 21.46 21.67 8.31
N ASP A 496 22.51 22.30 7.76
CA ASP A 496 22.77 22.28 6.30
C ASP A 496 23.22 20.89 5.84
N THR A 497 24.10 20.25 6.62
CA THR A 497 24.53 18.88 6.33
C THR A 497 23.38 17.90 6.58
N ALA A 498 22.61 18.06 7.66
CA ALA A 498 21.42 17.24 7.92
C ALA A 498 20.41 17.31 6.76
N TRP A 499 20.16 18.52 6.23
CA TRP A 499 19.31 18.74 5.07
C TRP A 499 19.83 18.03 3.81
N SER A 500 21.14 18.14 3.55
CA SER A 500 21.78 17.47 2.42
C SER A 500 21.60 15.94 2.50
N TRP A 501 21.76 15.37 3.70
CA TRP A 501 21.56 13.94 3.95
C TRP A 501 20.11 13.50 3.74
N ILE A 502 19.12 14.26 4.21
CA ILE A 502 17.72 13.81 4.06
C ILE A 502 17.24 13.91 2.61
N VAL A 503 17.70 14.90 1.87
CA VAL A 503 17.44 15.03 0.43
C VAL A 503 18.08 13.87 -0.34
N ASP A 504 19.32 13.51 0.01
CA ASP A 504 20.01 12.35 -0.57
C ASP A 504 19.29 11.03 -0.25
N ALA A 505 18.90 10.82 1.02
CA ALA A 505 18.17 9.65 1.46
C ALA A 505 16.84 9.47 0.70
N ARG A 506 16.07 10.56 0.53
CA ARG A 506 14.83 10.54 -0.23
C ARG A 506 15.08 10.26 -1.71
N ARG A 507 16.09 10.90 -2.31
CA ARG A 507 16.47 10.66 -3.72
C ARG A 507 16.86 9.21 -3.95
N ARG A 508 17.63 8.61 -3.04
CA ARG A 508 18.05 7.21 -3.12
C ARG A 508 16.86 6.27 -3.00
N CYS A 509 16.01 6.46 -1.99
CA CYS A 509 14.82 5.64 -1.80
C CYS A 509 13.84 5.71 -2.97
N ASP A 510 13.61 6.92 -3.49
CA ASP A 510 12.64 7.17 -4.56
C ASP A 510 13.21 6.93 -5.97
N ARG A 511 14.43 6.39 -6.11
CA ARG A 511 15.07 6.17 -7.43
C ARG A 511 14.44 5.05 -8.25
N VAL A 512 13.67 4.17 -7.62
CA VAL A 512 12.91 3.09 -8.25
C VAL A 512 11.42 3.24 -7.90
N PRO A 513 10.51 2.92 -8.83
CA PRO A 513 9.07 3.11 -8.61
C PRO A 513 8.48 2.15 -7.56
N ASP A 514 9.00 0.92 -7.47
CA ASP A 514 8.55 -0.17 -6.60
C ASP A 514 9.27 -0.23 -5.25
N ARG A 515 9.65 0.94 -4.74
CA ARG A 515 10.17 1.08 -3.38
C ARG A 515 9.10 0.72 -2.36
N TYR A 516 9.55 0.35 -1.16
CA TYR A 516 8.65 0.25 -0.01
C TYR A 516 8.10 1.64 0.35
N VAL A 517 6.82 1.89 0.05
CA VAL A 517 6.19 3.21 0.16
C VAL A 517 6.14 3.75 1.60
N TRP A 518 6.09 2.84 2.59
CA TRP A 518 6.20 3.20 3.99
C TRP A 518 7.57 3.82 4.31
N VAL A 519 8.66 3.23 3.82
CA VAL A 519 10.03 3.77 4.02
C VAL A 519 10.16 5.16 3.38
N SER A 520 9.70 5.31 2.14
CA SER A 520 9.69 6.61 1.45
C SER A 520 8.95 7.68 2.27
N SER A 521 7.79 7.33 2.83
CA SER A 521 7.00 8.25 3.65
C SER A 521 7.65 8.54 5.01
N TYR A 522 8.34 7.57 5.62
CA TYR A 522 9.07 7.76 6.88
C TYR A 522 10.30 8.67 6.71
N ILE A 523 10.98 8.62 5.56
CA ILE A 523 12.03 9.56 5.16
C ILE A 523 11.42 10.93 4.86
N GLY A 524 10.29 10.96 4.12
CA GLY A 524 9.55 12.18 3.82
C GLY A 524 9.07 12.93 5.06
N LEU A 525 8.66 12.21 6.11
CA LEU A 525 8.32 12.79 7.41
C LEU A 525 9.55 13.46 8.05
N ALA A 526 10.69 12.78 8.11
CA ALA A 526 11.91 13.38 8.67
C ALA A 526 12.37 14.62 7.88
N GLN A 527 12.18 14.63 6.55
CA GLN A 527 12.44 15.81 5.72
C GLN A 527 11.49 16.97 6.08
N LEU A 528 10.21 16.67 6.29
CA LEU A 528 9.21 17.65 6.72
C LEU A 528 9.53 18.21 8.11
N GLU A 529 9.92 17.36 9.05
CA GLU A 529 10.32 17.76 10.41
C GLU A 529 11.50 18.75 10.38
N LEU A 530 12.51 18.47 9.54
CA LEU A 530 13.65 19.37 9.33
C LEU A 530 13.24 20.70 8.68
N ALA A 531 12.41 20.66 7.64
CA ALA A 531 11.93 21.88 6.99
C ALA A 531 11.11 22.75 7.96
N ALA A 532 10.30 22.14 8.82
CA ALA A 532 9.43 22.84 9.76
C ALA A 532 10.19 23.66 10.82
N SER A 533 11.47 23.38 11.07
CA SER A 533 12.30 24.16 11.99
C SER A 533 13.00 25.36 11.34
N VAL A 534 13.03 25.42 10.01
CA VAL A 534 13.82 26.43 9.25
C VAL A 534 13.01 27.25 8.25
N ASP A 535 12.02 26.64 7.56
CA ASP A 535 11.26 27.27 6.48
C ASP A 535 9.80 26.74 6.45
N HIS A 536 8.87 27.58 6.92
CA HIS A 536 7.44 27.28 6.93
C HIS A 536 6.83 27.11 5.53
N ALA A 537 7.32 27.81 4.51
CA ALA A 537 6.79 27.69 3.16
C ALA A 537 7.19 26.34 2.52
N LEU A 538 8.45 25.94 2.73
CA LEU A 538 8.92 24.62 2.34
C LEU A 538 8.20 23.51 3.11
N ALA A 539 8.02 23.67 4.43
CA ALA A 539 7.29 22.71 5.24
C ALA A 539 5.85 22.49 4.75
N ARG A 540 5.11 23.56 4.38
CA ARG A 540 3.77 23.42 3.78
C ARG A 540 3.78 22.64 2.47
N THR A 541 4.77 22.88 1.62
CA THR A 541 4.93 22.18 0.34
C THR A 541 5.18 20.69 0.56
N LEU A 542 6.11 20.36 1.47
CA LEU A 542 6.45 18.98 1.80
C LEU A 542 5.31 18.26 2.53
N ALA A 543 4.57 18.94 3.40
CA ALA A 543 3.41 18.36 4.07
C ALA A 543 2.30 18.03 3.07
N THR A 544 2.06 18.90 2.08
CA THR A 544 1.09 18.62 1.01
C THR A 544 1.49 17.40 0.20
N ARG A 545 2.76 17.33 -0.22
CA ARG A 545 3.29 16.17 -0.94
C ARG A 545 3.21 14.88 -0.12
N LEU A 546 3.63 14.91 1.16
CA LEU A 546 3.56 13.74 2.04
C LEU A 546 2.10 13.28 2.23
N ARG A 547 1.16 14.22 2.37
CA ARG A 547 -0.27 13.88 2.48
C ARG A 547 -0.77 13.18 1.21
N GLU A 548 -0.43 13.69 0.03
CA GLU A 548 -0.83 13.09 -1.25
C GLU A 548 -0.22 11.70 -1.44
N ASP A 549 1.08 11.55 -1.17
CA ASP A 549 1.79 10.27 -1.25
C ASP A 549 1.22 9.26 -0.26
N ALA A 550 1.05 9.65 1.01
CA ALA A 550 0.52 8.78 2.06
C ALA A 550 -0.93 8.37 1.81
N THR A 551 -1.76 9.28 1.28
CA THR A 551 -3.16 8.95 0.97
C THR A 551 -3.23 7.98 -0.22
N ARG A 552 -2.34 8.13 -1.20
CA ARG A 552 -2.26 7.23 -2.36
C ARG A 552 -1.83 5.82 -1.97
N ALA A 553 -0.96 5.72 -0.97
CA ALA A 553 -0.36 4.51 -0.45
C ALA A 553 -1.09 3.95 0.79
N ASP A 554 -2.26 4.50 1.15
CA ASP A 554 -3.05 4.05 2.31
C ASP A 554 -2.27 4.04 3.65
N LEU A 555 -1.46 5.08 3.90
CA LEU A 555 -0.63 5.23 5.09
C LEU A 555 -1.20 6.30 6.07
N PRO A 556 -2.16 5.94 6.93
CA PRO A 556 -2.87 6.89 7.78
C PRO A 556 -1.96 7.62 8.78
N GLU A 557 -0.91 6.97 9.30
CA GLU A 557 0.05 7.61 10.21
C GLU A 557 0.75 8.81 9.55
N PHE A 558 1.24 8.66 8.32
CA PHE A 558 1.91 9.75 7.61
C PHE A 558 0.92 10.81 7.11
N GLN A 559 -0.30 10.41 6.78
CA GLN A 559 -1.38 11.35 6.49
C GLN A 559 -1.66 12.25 7.71
N ALA A 560 -1.77 11.67 8.90
CA ALA A 560 -1.99 12.40 10.14
C ALA A 560 -0.81 13.33 10.49
N TRP A 561 0.43 12.88 10.32
CA TRP A 561 1.61 13.74 10.49
C TRP A 561 1.61 14.92 9.52
N ALA A 562 1.35 14.69 8.24
CA ALA A 562 1.29 15.74 7.23
C ALA A 562 0.20 16.79 7.55
N LEU A 563 -1.00 16.35 7.93
CA LEU A 563 -2.09 17.22 8.37
C LEU A 563 -1.71 18.02 9.62
N THR A 564 -1.00 17.38 10.56
CA THR A 564 -0.51 18.05 11.78
C THR A 564 0.45 19.19 11.44
N TYR A 565 1.35 19.01 10.47
CA TYR A 565 2.26 20.07 10.01
C TYR A 565 1.57 21.14 9.16
N GLN A 566 0.54 20.79 8.39
CA GLN A 566 -0.33 21.77 7.72
C GLN A 566 -1.04 22.67 8.74
N ALA A 567 -1.62 22.06 9.78
CA ALA A 567 -2.26 22.78 10.87
C ALA A 567 -1.28 23.71 11.62
N ALA A 568 -0.07 23.22 11.92
CA ALA A 568 0.97 24.03 12.53
C ALA A 568 1.40 25.24 11.65
N SER A 569 1.16 25.17 10.34
CA SER A 569 1.50 26.21 9.37
C SER A 569 0.34 27.18 9.07
N GLY A 570 -0.78 27.07 9.78
CA GLY A 570 -1.92 27.99 9.71
C GLY A 570 -3.19 27.44 9.07
N ASP A 571 -3.20 26.19 8.61
CA ASP A 571 -4.40 25.54 8.04
C ASP A 571 -5.31 25.01 9.17
N GLN A 572 -6.28 25.82 9.58
CA GLN A 572 -7.18 25.47 10.70
C GLN A 572 -8.04 24.24 10.40
N ASP A 573 -8.40 24.01 9.13
CA ASP A 573 -9.23 22.88 8.72
C ASP A 573 -8.46 21.56 8.81
N ALA A 574 -7.13 21.59 8.62
CA ALA A 574 -6.28 20.41 8.74
C ALA A 574 -6.23 19.83 10.16
N LEU A 575 -6.48 20.61 11.21
CA LEU A 575 -6.42 20.13 12.60
C LEU A 575 -7.54 19.14 12.93
N GLY A 576 -8.74 19.37 12.39
CA GLY A 576 -9.88 18.46 12.55
C GLY A 576 -9.60 17.09 11.93
N LEU A 577 -9.05 17.10 10.70
CA LEU A 577 -8.62 15.90 10.01
C LEU A 577 -7.47 15.17 10.72
N ALA A 578 -6.48 15.91 11.20
CA ALA A 578 -5.36 15.34 11.94
C ALA A 578 -5.82 14.56 13.17
N ARG A 579 -6.83 15.08 13.92
CA ARG A 579 -7.44 14.36 15.05
C ARG A 579 -8.19 13.11 14.60
N ALA A 580 -8.98 13.22 13.52
CA ALA A 580 -9.78 12.11 13.03
C ALA A 580 -8.90 10.93 12.57
N VAL A 581 -7.90 11.20 11.73
CA VAL A 581 -6.97 10.17 11.24
C VAL A 581 -6.01 9.73 12.34
N GLY A 582 -5.46 10.66 13.13
CA GLY A 582 -4.53 10.34 14.21
C GLY A 582 -5.16 9.48 15.32
N GLY A 583 -6.48 9.55 15.51
CA GLY A 583 -7.20 8.72 16.47
C GLY A 583 -7.21 7.22 16.16
N THR A 584 -6.83 6.80 14.95
CA THR A 584 -6.74 5.39 14.55
C THR A 584 -5.29 4.86 14.52
N VAL A 585 -4.32 5.66 14.98
CA VAL A 585 -2.89 5.39 14.88
C VAL A 585 -2.28 5.27 16.28
N ASP A 586 -1.51 4.22 16.52
CA ASP A 586 -0.83 3.92 17.78
C ASP A 586 0.52 4.65 17.88
N ASN A 587 0.52 5.99 17.76
CA ASN A 587 1.74 6.80 17.86
C ASN A 587 1.59 7.91 18.91
N PRO A 588 2.19 7.75 20.11
CA PRO A 588 2.05 8.73 21.19
C PRO A 588 2.70 10.08 20.88
N LEU A 589 3.75 10.14 20.03
CA LEU A 589 4.37 11.40 19.63
C LEU A 589 3.45 12.21 18.71
N LEU A 590 2.75 11.54 17.80
CA LEU A 590 1.74 12.16 16.94
C LEU A 590 0.59 12.71 17.80
N HIS A 591 0.06 11.90 18.72
CA HIS A 591 -1.02 12.34 19.62
C HIS A 591 -0.62 13.54 20.46
N ALA A 592 0.59 13.54 21.04
CA ALA A 592 1.11 14.67 21.79
C ALA A 592 1.20 15.95 20.94
N ARG A 593 1.63 15.82 19.68
CA ARG A 593 1.74 16.96 18.76
C ARG A 593 0.36 17.55 18.39
N ILE A 594 -0.61 16.69 18.08
CA ILE A 594 -1.99 17.10 17.79
C ILE A 594 -2.62 17.79 19.01
N ALA A 595 -2.40 17.24 20.22
CA ALA A 595 -2.89 17.83 21.46
C ALA A 595 -2.29 19.22 21.72
N ALA A 596 -0.99 19.40 21.49
CA ALA A 596 -0.31 20.69 21.66
C ALA A 596 -0.89 21.78 20.73
N LEU A 597 -1.15 21.46 19.46
CA LEU A 597 -1.77 22.40 18.52
C LEU A 597 -3.22 22.73 18.92
N SER A 598 -3.94 21.74 19.43
CA SER A 598 -5.33 21.91 19.90
C SER A 598 -5.43 22.85 21.10
N ALA A 599 -4.48 22.77 22.03
CA ALA A 599 -4.42 23.68 23.17
C ALA A 599 -4.06 25.11 22.74
N GLY A 600 -3.18 25.28 21.76
CA GLY A 600 -2.80 26.59 21.22
C GLY A 600 -3.95 27.30 20.48
N ALA A 601 -4.76 26.57 19.71
CA ALA A 601 -5.92 27.13 19.00
C ALA A 601 -7.03 27.62 19.95
N GLY A 602 -7.20 26.97 21.11
CA GLY A 602 -8.19 27.34 22.12
C GLY A 602 -7.80 28.54 23.00
N ALA A 603 -6.54 28.96 22.98
CA ALA A 603 -6.05 30.12 23.73
C ALA A 603 -6.16 31.44 22.95
N GLY A 604 -6.24 31.39 21.61
CA GLY A 604 -6.38 32.58 20.74
C GLY A 604 -7.82 33.07 20.53
N THR A 605 -8.81 32.35 21.06
CA THR A 605 -10.26 32.62 20.91
C THR A 605 -10.94 33.07 22.21
N ARG A 606 -10.17 33.45 23.25
CA ARG A 606 -10.70 33.99 24.51
C ARG A 606 -10.39 35.47 24.69
#